data_AF-A0A377D8W6-F1
#
_entry.id   AF-A0A377D8W6-F1
#
_cell.length_a   1.000
_cell.length_b   1.000
_cell.length_c   1.000
_cell.angle_alpha   90.00
_cell.angle_beta   90.00
_cell.angle_gamma   90.00
#
_symmetry.space_group_name_H-M   'P 1'
#
loop_
_entity.id
_entity.type
_entity.pdbx_description
1 polymer ?
#
loop_
_entity_poly.entity_id
_entity_poly.type
_entity_poly.pdbx_seq_one_letter_code
_entity_poly.pdbx_strand_id
1 'polypeptide(L)'
;MPEYGATRDKAHNTESGEMLFTVKKGDKEETQSGLNNYARVVEKGQYDSLEIPAQVAASWESGRDDAAVFGFIDKEQLDKYVANGGKRSDWTVKFAENRSQEGTLLGYSLLQESVDQASYMYSDNHYLAEMATILGKPEEAKRYRQLAQQLADYINTCMFDPTTQFYYDVRIEDKPLANGCAGKPIVERGKGPEGWSPLFNGAATQANADAVVKVMLDPKEFNTFVPLGTAALTNPAFGADIYWRGRVWVDQFWFGLKGMERYGYRDDALKLADTFFRHAKGLTADGPIQENYNPLTGAQQGAPNFSWSAAHLYMLYNDFFRKQ
;
A
#
# COMPACT_ATOMS: atom_id res chain seq x y z
N MET A 1 3.05 15.45 -2.48
CA MET A 1 2.90 14.15 -1.80
C MET A 1 4.15 13.34 -2.07
N PRO A 2 4.44 12.28 -1.32
CA PRO A 2 5.53 11.36 -1.69
C PRO A 2 5.04 10.29 -2.68
N GLU A 3 6.00 9.66 -3.36
CA GLU A 3 5.82 8.40 -4.08
C GLU A 3 6.85 7.39 -3.57
N TYR A 4 6.53 6.10 -3.66
CA TYR A 4 7.56 5.06 -3.53
C TYR A 4 8.44 5.08 -4.78
N GLY A 5 9.71 4.77 -4.59
CA GLY A 5 10.72 5.00 -5.60
C GLY A 5 11.95 4.12 -5.45
N ALA A 6 12.99 4.51 -6.18
CA ALA A 6 14.27 3.83 -6.13
C ALA A 6 15.42 4.81 -6.27
N THR A 7 16.56 4.44 -5.71
CA THR A 7 17.77 5.25 -5.80
C THR A 7 18.41 5.17 -7.17
N ARG A 8 19.31 6.13 -7.47
CA ARG A 8 20.31 5.94 -8.51
C ARG A 8 21.28 4.84 -8.05
N ASP A 9 21.31 3.72 -8.76
CA ASP A 9 22.18 2.58 -8.44
C ASP A 9 22.74 1.91 -9.71
N LYS A 10 23.86 1.19 -9.57
CA LYS A 10 24.49 0.43 -10.65
C LYS A 10 23.56 -0.64 -11.25
N ALA A 11 22.62 -1.17 -10.47
CA ALA A 11 21.61 -2.10 -10.94
C ALA A 11 20.49 -1.40 -11.73
N HIS A 12 20.29 -0.10 -11.53
CA HIS A 12 19.13 0.65 -12.02
C HIS A 12 19.44 1.47 -13.28
N ASN A 13 20.68 1.90 -13.45
CA ASN A 13 21.10 2.73 -14.57
C ASN A 13 22.50 2.42 -15.08
N THR A 14 22.74 2.82 -16.33
CA THR A 14 24.08 2.91 -16.91
C THR A 14 24.94 3.95 -16.16
N GLU A 15 26.25 3.95 -16.41
CA GLU A 15 27.16 4.97 -15.87
C GLU A 15 26.73 6.41 -16.24
N SER A 16 26.14 6.59 -17.44
CA SER A 16 25.58 7.86 -17.91
C SER A 16 24.23 8.23 -17.28
N GLY A 17 23.64 7.36 -16.44
CA GLY A 17 22.38 7.60 -15.75
C GLY A 17 21.14 7.24 -16.57
N GLU A 18 21.26 6.42 -17.61
CA GLU A 18 20.10 5.93 -18.35
C GLU A 18 19.48 4.73 -17.64
N MET A 19 18.18 4.80 -17.35
CA MET A 19 17.42 3.73 -16.68
C MET A 19 17.46 2.42 -17.48
N LEU A 20 17.80 1.31 -16.83
CA LEU A 20 17.84 -0.03 -17.42
C LEU A 20 16.46 -0.69 -17.38
N PHE A 21 16.12 -1.45 -18.42
CA PHE A 21 14.96 -2.33 -18.45
C PHE A 21 15.13 -3.48 -19.45
N THR A 22 14.44 -4.60 -19.23
CA THR A 22 14.43 -5.77 -20.12
C THR A 22 13.02 -6.03 -20.60
N VAL A 23 12.84 -6.07 -21.92
CA VAL A 23 11.58 -6.42 -22.57
C VAL A 23 11.55 -7.92 -22.83
N LYS A 24 10.50 -8.62 -22.38
CA LYS A 24 10.35 -10.07 -22.60
C LYS A 24 9.14 -10.38 -23.47
N LYS A 25 9.32 -11.26 -24.46
CA LYS A 25 8.26 -11.72 -25.37
C LYS A 25 8.54 -13.14 -25.85
N GLY A 26 7.76 -14.11 -25.41
CA GLY A 26 8.08 -15.52 -25.50
C GLY A 26 9.45 -15.79 -24.86
N ASP A 27 10.30 -16.53 -25.57
CA ASP A 27 11.67 -16.83 -25.12
C ASP A 27 12.70 -15.74 -25.45
N LYS A 28 12.26 -14.58 -25.98
CA LYS A 28 13.15 -13.47 -26.34
C LYS A 28 13.21 -12.45 -25.21
N GLU A 29 14.44 -12.07 -24.86
CA GLU A 29 14.74 -10.99 -23.92
C GLU A 29 15.59 -9.93 -24.63
N GLU A 30 15.26 -8.65 -24.42
CA GLU A 30 16.01 -7.52 -24.96
C GLU A 30 16.22 -6.48 -23.86
N THR A 31 17.45 -6.35 -23.38
CA THR A 31 17.84 -5.30 -22.43
C THR A 31 18.11 -3.99 -23.17
N GLN A 32 17.46 -2.93 -22.73
CA GLN A 32 17.56 -1.58 -23.26
C GLN A 32 17.80 -0.58 -22.12
N SER A 33 18.15 0.66 -22.48
CA SER A 33 18.31 1.76 -21.53
C SER A 33 17.55 3.01 -21.99
N GLY A 34 17.24 3.90 -21.04
CA GLY A 34 16.71 5.24 -21.28
C GLY A 34 15.18 5.33 -21.17
N LEU A 35 14.71 6.37 -20.47
CA LEU A 35 13.29 6.57 -20.16
C LEU A 35 12.41 6.76 -21.41
N ASN A 36 12.93 7.43 -22.44
CA ASN A 36 12.22 7.60 -23.72
C ASN A 36 12.05 6.27 -24.49
N ASN A 37 13.02 5.35 -24.37
CA ASN A 37 12.91 4.02 -24.97
C ASN A 37 11.84 3.22 -24.23
N TYR A 38 11.89 3.23 -22.90
CA TYR A 38 10.88 2.64 -22.04
C TYR A 38 9.46 3.13 -22.39
N ALA A 39 9.25 4.45 -22.48
CA ALA A 39 7.94 5.03 -22.79
C ALA A 39 7.37 4.52 -24.13
N ARG A 40 8.21 4.41 -25.16
CA ARG A 40 7.81 3.85 -26.47
C ARG A 40 7.48 2.37 -26.41
N VAL A 41 8.14 1.60 -25.55
CA VAL A 41 7.84 0.17 -25.35
C VAL A 41 6.49 0.00 -24.67
N VAL A 42 6.24 0.77 -23.59
CA VAL A 42 4.96 0.77 -22.86
C VAL A 42 3.81 1.17 -23.78
N GLU A 43 3.98 2.23 -24.59
CA GLU A 43 2.95 2.70 -25.53
C GLU A 43 2.58 1.63 -26.57
N LYS A 44 3.57 0.89 -27.09
CA LYS A 44 3.34 -0.19 -28.06
C LYS A 44 2.66 -1.41 -27.44
N GLY A 45 2.93 -1.70 -26.16
CA GLY A 45 2.34 -2.85 -25.44
C GLY A 45 2.65 -4.22 -26.03
N GLN A 46 3.74 -4.36 -26.80
CA GLN A 46 4.08 -5.58 -27.55
C GLN A 46 5.02 -6.51 -26.77
N TYR A 47 4.77 -6.75 -25.49
CA TYR A 47 5.60 -7.58 -24.59
C TYR A 47 4.71 -8.43 -23.68
N ASP A 48 5.26 -9.55 -23.19
CA ASP A 48 4.60 -10.38 -22.18
C ASP A 48 4.88 -9.84 -20.77
N SER A 49 6.10 -9.39 -20.52
CA SER A 49 6.50 -8.68 -19.31
C SER A 49 7.60 -7.65 -19.59
N LEU A 50 7.74 -6.71 -18.66
CA LEU A 50 8.75 -5.68 -18.67
C LEU A 50 9.43 -5.67 -17.30
N GLU A 51 10.72 -5.97 -17.26
CA GLU A 51 11.50 -5.99 -16.03
C GLU A 51 12.30 -4.70 -15.92
N ILE A 52 12.01 -3.90 -14.90
CA ILE A 52 12.71 -2.65 -14.63
C ILE A 52 13.28 -2.76 -13.23
N PRO A 53 14.60 -2.97 -13.06
CA PRO A 53 15.20 -3.16 -11.74
C PRO A 53 14.85 -2.06 -10.74
N ALA A 54 14.80 -0.81 -11.20
CA ALA A 54 14.39 0.33 -10.37
C ALA A 54 12.91 0.25 -9.93
N GLN A 55 12.02 -0.25 -10.78
CA GLN A 55 10.60 -0.43 -10.41
C GLN A 55 10.42 -1.60 -9.45
N VAL A 56 11.23 -2.66 -9.58
CA VAL A 56 11.29 -3.76 -8.60
C VAL A 56 11.78 -3.23 -7.25
N ALA A 57 12.83 -2.41 -7.22
CA ALA A 57 13.28 -1.77 -5.99
C ALA A 57 12.22 -0.83 -5.38
N ALA A 58 11.40 -0.17 -6.20
CA ALA A 58 10.28 0.62 -5.72
C ALA A 58 9.16 -0.23 -5.08
N SER A 59 8.95 -1.47 -5.54
CA SER A 59 8.04 -2.39 -4.83
C SER A 59 8.63 -2.83 -3.50
N TRP A 60 9.95 -3.02 -3.39
CA TRP A 60 10.63 -3.28 -2.11
C TRP A 60 10.52 -2.10 -1.14
N GLU A 61 10.64 -0.86 -1.62
CA GLU A 61 10.51 0.34 -0.78
C GLU A 61 9.10 0.47 -0.18
N SER A 62 8.08 -0.02 -0.89
CA SER A 62 6.71 -0.09 -0.35
C SER A 62 6.57 -1.10 0.80
N GLY A 63 7.50 -2.06 0.92
CA GLY A 63 7.43 -3.19 1.84
C GLY A 63 6.38 -4.24 1.47
N ARG A 64 5.72 -4.11 0.31
CA ARG A 64 4.63 -4.97 -0.16
C ARG A 64 4.84 -5.38 -1.62
N ASP A 65 5.91 -6.12 -1.83
CA ASP A 65 6.59 -6.35 -3.11
C ASP A 65 5.70 -6.89 -4.24
N ASP A 66 4.59 -7.54 -3.91
CA ASP A 66 3.64 -8.10 -4.87
C ASP A 66 2.19 -7.62 -4.67
N ALA A 67 1.98 -6.46 -4.03
CA ALA A 67 0.64 -5.93 -3.81
C ALA A 67 -0.09 -5.54 -5.11
N ALA A 68 -1.40 -5.77 -5.14
CA ALA A 68 -2.25 -5.49 -6.30
C ALA A 68 -2.17 -4.02 -6.76
N VAL A 69 -2.10 -3.09 -5.79
CA VAL A 69 -2.05 -1.65 -6.04
C VAL A 69 -0.82 -1.22 -6.84
N PHE A 70 0.27 -1.99 -6.83
CA PHE A 70 1.49 -1.73 -7.62
C PHE A 70 1.51 -2.43 -8.99
N GLY A 71 0.36 -2.95 -9.43
CA GLY A 71 0.21 -3.56 -10.75
C GLY A 71 0.48 -5.06 -10.80
N PHE A 72 0.72 -5.70 -9.65
CA PHE A 72 0.95 -7.14 -9.58
C PHE A 72 -0.37 -7.91 -9.62
N ILE A 73 -0.53 -8.74 -10.64
CA ILE A 73 -1.67 -9.60 -10.88
C ILE A 73 -1.19 -10.79 -11.71
N ASP A 74 -1.64 -12.01 -11.40
CA ASP A 74 -1.26 -13.16 -12.20
C ASP A 74 -2.00 -13.18 -13.56
N LYS A 75 -1.55 -14.06 -14.47
CA LYS A 75 -2.10 -14.15 -15.82
C LYS A 75 -3.60 -14.49 -15.81
N GLU A 76 -4.02 -15.46 -14.99
CA GLU A 76 -5.40 -15.94 -14.98
C GLU A 76 -6.35 -14.90 -14.38
N GLN A 77 -5.92 -14.22 -13.31
CA GLN A 77 -6.62 -13.10 -12.70
C GLN A 77 -6.77 -11.93 -13.69
N LEU A 78 -5.70 -11.57 -14.39
CA LEU A 78 -5.73 -10.49 -15.38
C LEU A 78 -6.62 -10.85 -16.58
N ASP A 79 -6.58 -12.09 -17.05
CA ASP A 79 -7.44 -12.57 -18.14
C ASP A 79 -8.93 -12.50 -17.73
N LYS A 80 -9.27 -12.86 -16.48
CA LYS A 80 -10.63 -12.69 -15.93
C LYS A 80 -11.02 -11.21 -15.80
N TYR A 81 -10.12 -10.36 -15.32
CA TYR A 81 -10.34 -8.91 -15.21
C TYR A 81 -10.67 -8.29 -16.57
N VAL A 82 -9.92 -8.66 -17.62
CA VAL A 82 -10.17 -8.20 -18.99
C VAL A 82 -11.47 -8.76 -19.55
N ALA A 83 -11.77 -10.03 -19.30
CA ALA A 83 -13.04 -10.64 -19.71
C ALA A 83 -14.27 -9.95 -19.09
N ASN A 84 -14.10 -9.34 -17.91
CA ASN A 84 -15.12 -8.56 -17.22
C ASN A 84 -15.15 -7.07 -17.63
N GLY A 85 -14.42 -6.68 -18.69
CA GLY A 85 -14.45 -5.34 -19.28
C GLY A 85 -13.33 -4.41 -18.83
N GLY A 86 -12.41 -4.87 -17.97
CA GLY A 86 -11.19 -4.12 -17.62
C GLY A 86 -10.16 -4.10 -18.74
N LYS A 87 -9.12 -3.27 -18.63
CA LYS A 87 -8.02 -3.21 -19.60
C LYS A 87 -6.72 -3.63 -18.95
N ARG A 88 -5.86 -4.35 -19.69
CA ARG A 88 -4.52 -4.72 -19.17
C ARG A 88 -3.70 -3.51 -18.76
N SER A 89 -3.85 -2.39 -19.47
CA SER A 89 -3.19 -1.12 -19.17
C SER A 89 -3.54 -0.55 -17.79
N ASP A 90 -4.68 -0.93 -17.21
CA ASP A 90 -5.09 -0.46 -15.89
C ASP A 90 -4.13 -0.97 -14.80
N TRP A 91 -3.48 -2.11 -15.05
CA TRP A 91 -2.47 -2.73 -14.18
C TRP A 91 -1.05 -2.27 -14.47
N THR A 92 -0.82 -1.47 -15.51
CA THR A 92 0.50 -0.87 -15.75
C THR A 92 0.74 0.29 -14.79
N VAL A 93 1.80 0.20 -13.99
CA VAL A 93 2.33 1.34 -13.23
C VAL A 93 3.44 1.98 -14.05
N LYS A 94 3.22 3.23 -14.48
CA LYS A 94 4.25 4.01 -15.18
C LYS A 94 5.35 4.41 -14.19
N PHE A 95 6.54 4.72 -14.71
CA PHE A 95 7.74 5.02 -13.92
C PHE A 95 8.43 6.29 -14.42
N ALA A 96 9.05 7.06 -13.54
CA ALA A 96 9.72 8.31 -13.87
C ALA A 96 11.07 8.48 -13.17
N GLU A 97 11.94 9.33 -13.74
CA GLU A 97 13.20 9.75 -13.13
C GLU A 97 13.04 11.08 -12.38
N ASN A 98 13.69 11.17 -11.23
CA ASN A 98 13.73 12.38 -10.41
C ASN A 98 15.07 13.07 -10.65
N ARG A 99 15.03 14.32 -11.12
CA ARG A 99 16.22 15.15 -11.36
C ARG A 99 16.16 16.44 -10.56
N SER A 100 17.32 16.88 -10.08
CA SER A 100 17.51 18.24 -9.53
C SER A 100 17.36 19.30 -10.62
N GLN A 101 17.33 20.57 -10.21
CA GLN A 101 17.28 21.71 -11.15
C GLN A 101 18.52 21.75 -12.07
N GLU A 102 19.66 21.27 -11.58
CA GLU A 102 20.92 21.16 -12.32
C GLU A 102 20.99 19.91 -13.22
N GLY A 103 19.94 19.07 -13.23
CA GLY A 103 19.85 17.88 -14.07
C GLY A 103 20.51 16.62 -13.50
N THR A 104 21.06 16.68 -12.27
CA THR A 104 21.58 15.49 -11.59
C THR A 104 20.45 14.51 -11.30
N LEU A 105 20.62 13.26 -11.72
CA LEU A 105 19.70 12.16 -11.40
C LEU A 105 19.76 11.85 -9.90
N LEU A 106 18.63 12.05 -9.23
CA LEU A 106 18.45 11.82 -7.79
C LEU A 106 17.91 10.41 -7.50
N GLY A 107 17.09 9.87 -8.40
CA GLY A 107 16.46 8.56 -8.26
C GLY A 107 15.28 8.42 -9.20
N TYR A 108 14.30 7.62 -8.79
CA TYR A 108 13.10 7.29 -9.54
C TYR A 108 11.88 7.29 -8.64
N SER A 109 10.71 7.52 -9.21
CA SER A 109 9.41 7.37 -8.54
C SER A 109 8.49 6.53 -9.41
N LEU A 110 7.60 5.76 -8.77
CA LEU A 110 6.35 5.34 -9.42
C LEU A 110 5.59 6.61 -9.84
N LEU A 111 4.95 6.61 -11.01
CA LEU A 111 3.97 7.67 -11.35
C LEU A 111 2.63 7.37 -10.65
N GLN A 112 2.70 7.21 -9.33
CA GLN A 112 1.62 6.83 -8.43
C GLN A 112 1.97 7.34 -7.03
N GLU A 113 1.08 8.13 -6.44
CA GLU A 113 1.19 8.57 -5.05
C GLU A 113 0.41 7.59 -4.17
N SER A 114 1.09 6.96 -3.22
CA SER A 114 0.49 5.92 -2.39
C SER A 114 -0.18 6.45 -1.14
N VAL A 115 -1.41 5.98 -0.86
CA VAL A 115 -2.21 6.54 0.24
C VAL A 115 -1.66 6.15 1.61
N ASP A 116 -1.07 4.98 1.74
CA ASP A 116 -0.38 4.59 2.96
C ASP A 116 0.89 5.43 3.18
N GLN A 117 1.68 5.66 2.14
CA GLN A 117 2.87 6.49 2.22
C GLN A 117 2.54 7.94 2.59
N ALA A 118 1.50 8.53 1.98
CA ALA A 118 1.02 9.87 2.32
C ALA A 118 0.52 9.91 3.78
N SER A 119 -0.14 8.86 4.25
CA SER A 119 -0.60 8.73 5.64
C SER A 119 0.56 8.59 6.63
N TYR A 120 1.61 7.85 6.28
CA TYR A 120 2.84 7.80 7.09
C TYR A 120 3.54 9.15 7.12
N MET A 121 3.59 9.88 6.00
CA MET A 121 4.15 11.24 5.94
C MET A 121 3.32 12.24 6.76
N TYR A 122 1.99 12.08 6.82
CA TYR A 122 1.14 12.83 7.76
C TYR A 122 1.58 12.58 9.21
N SER A 123 1.75 11.32 9.58
CA SER A 123 2.16 10.88 10.91
C SER A 123 3.56 11.39 11.27
N ASP A 124 4.50 11.35 10.32
CA ASP A 124 5.85 11.93 10.48
C ASP A 124 5.79 13.42 10.81
N ASN A 125 5.06 14.21 10.02
CA ASN A 125 4.87 15.63 10.29
C ASN A 125 4.15 15.88 11.63
N HIS A 126 3.17 15.05 11.99
CA HIS A 126 2.50 15.15 13.27
C HIS A 126 3.48 14.94 14.44
N TYR A 127 4.26 13.87 14.43
CA TYR A 127 5.22 13.57 15.51
C TYR A 127 6.40 14.55 15.51
N LEU A 128 6.90 15.00 14.37
CA LEU A 128 7.92 16.05 14.30
C LEU A 128 7.42 17.36 14.93
N ALA A 129 6.13 17.70 14.74
CA ALA A 129 5.55 18.86 15.40
C ALA A 129 5.48 18.70 16.93
N GLU A 130 5.16 17.51 17.43
CA GLU A 130 5.17 17.20 18.86
C GLU A 130 6.59 17.27 19.44
N MET A 131 7.56 16.64 18.78
CA MET A 131 8.97 16.69 19.17
C MET A 131 9.51 18.12 19.17
N ALA A 132 9.22 18.91 18.12
CA ALA A 132 9.60 20.32 18.06
C ALA A 132 8.98 21.12 19.21
N THR A 133 7.74 20.82 19.61
CA THR A 133 7.10 21.44 20.78
C THR A 133 7.84 21.09 22.07
N ILE A 134 8.18 19.81 22.28
CA ILE A 134 8.94 19.32 23.45
C ILE A 134 10.31 20.01 23.54
N LEU A 135 10.97 20.22 22.39
CA LEU A 135 12.29 20.85 22.30
C LEU A 135 12.24 22.39 22.33
N GLY A 136 11.07 23.01 22.54
CA GLY A 136 10.93 24.46 22.61
C GLY A 136 11.15 25.18 21.26
N LYS A 137 10.80 24.53 20.14
CA LYS A 137 10.93 25.02 18.76
C LYS A 137 9.54 25.30 18.13
N PRO A 138 8.82 26.34 18.57
CA PRO A 138 7.42 26.55 18.20
C PRO A 138 7.19 26.84 16.71
N GLU A 139 8.11 27.54 16.04
CA GLU A 139 7.98 27.83 14.60
C GLU A 139 8.16 26.58 13.73
N GLU A 140 9.08 25.69 14.11
CA GLU A 140 9.23 24.37 13.46
C GLU A 140 7.96 23.54 13.68
N ALA A 141 7.44 23.49 14.91
CA ALA A 141 6.20 22.79 15.22
C ALA A 141 5.01 23.30 14.41
N LYS A 142 4.89 24.63 14.26
CA LYS A 142 3.84 25.26 13.44
C LYS A 142 3.96 24.86 11.97
N ARG A 143 5.18 24.87 11.40
CA ARG A 143 5.43 24.43 10.03
C ARG A 143 5.00 22.97 9.83
N TYR A 144 5.42 22.06 10.71
CA TYR A 144 5.08 20.65 10.60
C TYR A 144 3.57 20.40 10.73
N ARG A 145 2.85 21.12 11.61
CA ARG A 145 1.37 21.05 11.67
C ARG A 145 0.71 21.50 10.38
N GLN A 146 1.24 22.54 9.72
CA GLN A 146 0.71 23.00 8.42
C GLN A 146 0.93 21.95 7.33
N LEU A 147 2.10 21.32 7.28
CA LEU A 147 2.39 20.24 6.34
C LEU A 147 1.50 19.02 6.58
N ALA A 148 1.30 18.62 7.84
CA ALA A 148 0.37 17.56 8.20
C ALA A 148 -1.06 17.89 7.74
N GLN A 149 -1.54 19.12 7.96
CA GLN A 149 -2.88 19.50 7.51
C GLN A 149 -3.02 19.43 5.98
N GLN A 150 -2.02 19.90 5.23
CA GLN A 150 -2.01 19.82 3.77
C GLN A 150 -2.05 18.37 3.27
N LEU A 151 -1.31 17.46 3.94
CA LEU A 151 -1.35 16.02 3.68
C LEU A 151 -2.74 15.44 3.93
N ALA A 152 -3.36 15.75 5.07
CA ALA A 152 -4.72 15.29 5.37
C ALA A 152 -5.73 15.81 4.36
N ASP A 153 -5.68 17.10 3.99
CA ASP A 153 -6.58 17.69 3.01
C ASP A 153 -6.46 16.98 1.65
N TYR A 154 -5.23 16.70 1.21
CA TYR A 154 -4.97 15.96 -0.03
C TYR A 154 -5.47 14.52 0.05
N ILE A 155 -5.17 13.78 1.12
CA ILE A 155 -5.63 12.39 1.32
C ILE A 155 -7.15 12.31 1.24
N ASN A 156 -7.87 13.18 1.97
CA ASN A 156 -9.34 13.15 2.00
C ASN A 156 -9.98 13.62 0.68
N THR A 157 -9.32 14.50 -0.07
CA THR A 157 -9.86 15.05 -1.33
C THR A 157 -9.54 14.15 -2.53
N CYS A 158 -8.34 13.59 -2.57
CA CYS A 158 -7.77 12.95 -3.76
C CYS A 158 -7.78 11.44 -3.70
N MET A 159 -7.61 10.84 -2.51
CA MET A 159 -7.40 9.40 -2.36
C MET A 159 -8.66 8.67 -1.87
N PHE A 160 -9.67 9.38 -1.36
CA PHE A 160 -10.95 8.78 -0.99
C PHE A 160 -11.89 8.71 -2.20
N ASP A 161 -12.43 7.53 -2.49
CA ASP A 161 -13.54 7.38 -3.42
C ASP A 161 -14.88 7.23 -2.67
N PRO A 162 -15.80 8.21 -2.79
CA PRO A 162 -17.10 8.13 -2.14
C PRO A 162 -18.00 7.05 -2.75
N THR A 163 -17.73 6.54 -3.95
CA THR A 163 -18.57 5.52 -4.59
C THR A 163 -18.38 4.16 -3.92
N THR A 164 -17.13 3.77 -3.72
CA THR A 164 -16.73 2.50 -3.10
C THR A 164 -16.47 2.63 -1.59
N GLN A 165 -16.59 3.85 -1.03
CA GLN A 165 -16.50 4.14 0.40
C GLN A 165 -15.13 3.79 0.99
N PHE A 166 -14.06 3.99 0.22
CA PHE A 166 -12.71 3.52 0.58
C PHE A 166 -11.60 4.42 0.01
N TYR A 167 -10.39 4.28 0.55
CA TYR A 167 -9.20 5.00 0.08
C TYR A 167 -8.36 4.14 -0.86
N TYR A 168 -7.68 4.80 -1.81
CA TYR A 168 -6.81 4.19 -2.81
C TYR A 168 -5.64 5.12 -3.14
N ASP A 169 -4.57 4.53 -3.65
CA ASP A 169 -3.53 5.27 -4.36
C ASP A 169 -4.11 6.07 -5.53
N VAL A 170 -3.42 7.14 -5.93
CA VAL A 170 -3.75 7.92 -7.13
C VAL A 170 -2.62 7.82 -8.15
N ARG A 171 -2.95 7.80 -9.45
CA ARG A 171 -1.92 7.93 -10.48
C ARG A 171 -1.43 9.37 -10.54
N ILE A 172 -0.15 9.55 -10.88
CA ILE A 172 0.32 10.83 -11.41
C ILE A 172 -0.01 10.81 -12.91
N GLU A 173 -1.17 11.37 -13.25
CA GLU A 173 -1.63 11.46 -14.64
C GLU A 173 -0.81 12.51 -15.42
N ASP A 174 -0.88 12.46 -16.75
CA ASP A 174 -0.13 13.38 -17.62
C ASP A 174 -0.45 14.86 -17.33
N LYS A 175 -1.63 15.14 -16.77
CA LYS A 175 -2.04 16.43 -16.23
C LYS A 175 -2.82 16.22 -14.92
N PRO A 176 -2.59 17.05 -13.89
CA PRO A 176 -3.42 17.03 -12.68
C PRO A 176 -4.89 17.32 -12.99
N LEU A 177 -5.76 16.82 -12.11
CA LEU A 177 -7.18 17.13 -12.12
C LEU A 177 -7.43 18.59 -11.75
N ALA A 178 -8.62 19.11 -12.10
CA ALA A 178 -8.99 20.51 -11.85
C ALA A 178 -8.99 20.92 -10.36
N ASN A 179 -9.15 19.95 -9.45
CA ASN A 179 -9.11 20.15 -8.00
C ASN A 179 -7.67 20.09 -7.42
N GLY A 180 -6.65 19.91 -8.26
CA GLY A 180 -5.25 19.86 -7.85
C GLY A 180 -4.72 18.46 -7.50
N CYS A 181 -5.55 17.42 -7.54
CA CYS A 181 -5.10 16.04 -7.36
C CYS A 181 -4.27 15.57 -8.57
N ALA A 182 -3.22 14.80 -8.35
CA ALA A 182 -2.34 14.30 -9.41
C ALA A 182 -3.07 13.37 -10.41
N GLY A 183 -4.14 12.71 -9.97
CA GLY A 183 -4.99 11.85 -10.78
C GLY A 183 -6.15 11.30 -9.97
N LYS A 184 -6.87 10.35 -10.55
CA LYS A 184 -8.02 9.69 -9.90
C LYS A 184 -7.57 8.56 -8.95
N PRO A 185 -8.36 8.24 -7.91
CA PRO A 185 -8.19 7.01 -7.12
C PRO A 185 -8.19 5.78 -8.02
N ILE A 186 -7.27 4.85 -7.80
CA ILE A 186 -7.08 3.61 -8.58
C ILE A 186 -8.05 2.53 -8.09
N VAL A 187 -9.35 2.81 -8.19
CA VAL A 187 -10.42 1.96 -7.67
C VAL A 187 -10.47 0.58 -8.33
N GLU A 188 -10.06 0.50 -9.59
CA GLU A 188 -10.17 -0.69 -10.42
C GLU A 188 -9.14 -1.78 -10.11
N ARG A 189 -8.11 -1.48 -9.31
CA ARG A 189 -7.18 -2.48 -8.75
C ARG A 189 -7.68 -3.10 -7.45
N GLY A 190 -8.86 -2.69 -6.98
CA GLY A 190 -9.48 -3.23 -5.78
C GLY A 190 -8.90 -2.65 -4.50
N LYS A 191 -9.48 -3.08 -3.38
CA LYS A 191 -9.18 -2.57 -2.03
C LYS A 191 -8.04 -3.38 -1.40
N GLY A 192 -7.15 -2.69 -0.69
CA GLY A 192 -6.13 -3.30 0.16
C GLY A 192 -5.98 -2.58 1.52
N PRO A 193 -4.99 -2.99 2.33
CA PRO A 193 -4.77 -2.47 3.67
C PRO A 193 -4.33 -1.00 3.69
N GLU A 194 -3.81 -0.48 2.58
CA GLU A 194 -3.50 0.93 2.41
C GLU A 194 -4.73 1.82 2.67
N GLY A 195 -5.94 1.32 2.43
CA GLY A 195 -7.15 2.12 2.59
C GLY A 195 -7.57 2.41 4.03
N TRP A 196 -7.03 1.69 5.03
CA TRP A 196 -7.19 2.05 6.45
C TRP A 196 -5.96 2.75 7.03
N SER A 197 -4.90 2.96 6.26
CA SER A 197 -3.74 3.74 6.70
C SER A 197 -4.09 5.19 7.07
N PRO A 198 -5.01 5.90 6.37
CA PRO A 198 -5.49 7.22 6.82
C PRO A 198 -6.15 7.20 8.20
N LEU A 199 -6.82 6.10 8.58
CA LEU A 199 -7.44 5.95 9.89
C LEU A 199 -6.36 5.68 10.94
N PHE A 200 -5.47 4.70 10.69
CA PHE A 200 -4.36 4.39 11.59
C PHE A 200 -3.54 5.64 11.92
N ASN A 201 -3.15 6.40 10.89
CA ASN A 201 -2.30 7.58 11.04
C ASN A 201 -3.05 8.85 11.48
N GLY A 202 -4.39 8.86 11.47
CA GLY A 202 -5.19 9.99 11.98
C GLY A 202 -5.41 11.11 10.95
N ALA A 203 -5.18 10.84 9.67
CA ALA A 203 -5.38 11.80 8.59
C ALA A 203 -6.83 11.85 8.08
N ALA A 204 -7.60 10.77 8.27
CA ALA A 204 -8.98 10.69 7.79
C ALA A 204 -9.93 11.69 8.50
N THR A 205 -10.94 12.16 7.79
CA THR A 205 -12.11 12.75 8.45
C THR A 205 -12.95 11.66 9.11
N GLN A 206 -13.75 12.01 10.12
CA GLN A 206 -14.66 11.06 10.78
C GLN A 206 -15.62 10.40 9.76
N ALA A 207 -16.22 11.17 8.85
CA ALA A 207 -17.15 10.64 7.86
C ALA A 207 -16.49 9.59 6.93
N ASN A 208 -15.27 9.84 6.48
CA ASN A 208 -14.53 8.89 5.66
C ASN A 208 -14.07 7.67 6.48
N ALA A 209 -13.72 7.86 7.75
CA ALA A 209 -13.41 6.75 8.65
C ALA A 209 -14.63 5.83 8.86
N ASP A 210 -15.80 6.39 9.11
CA ASP A 210 -17.05 5.64 9.27
C ASP A 210 -17.38 4.81 8.01
N ALA A 211 -17.07 5.33 6.83
CA ALA A 211 -17.22 4.65 5.55
C ALA A 211 -16.25 3.46 5.43
N VAL A 212 -14.96 3.68 5.71
CA VAL A 212 -13.91 2.66 5.65
C VAL A 212 -14.16 1.53 6.66
N VAL A 213 -14.57 1.86 7.89
CA VAL A 213 -14.83 0.83 8.92
C VAL A 213 -15.98 -0.10 8.50
N LYS A 214 -17.01 0.41 7.81
CA LYS A 214 -18.07 -0.47 7.26
C LYS A 214 -17.52 -1.46 6.25
N VAL A 215 -16.60 -1.04 5.39
CA VAL A 215 -15.93 -1.93 4.43
C VAL A 215 -15.02 -2.94 5.15
N MET A 216 -14.27 -2.51 6.15
CA MET A 216 -13.43 -3.40 6.97
C MET A 216 -14.24 -4.49 7.67
N LEU A 217 -15.45 -4.15 8.14
CA LEU A 217 -16.36 -5.06 8.84
C LEU A 217 -17.24 -5.91 7.91
N ASP A 218 -17.22 -5.68 6.59
CA ASP A 218 -18.00 -6.47 5.63
C ASP A 218 -17.33 -7.84 5.40
N PRO A 219 -18.03 -8.98 5.65
CA PRO A 219 -17.50 -10.32 5.40
C PRO A 219 -17.30 -10.63 3.90
N LYS A 220 -17.82 -9.80 3.00
CA LYS A 220 -17.55 -9.88 1.56
C LYS A 220 -16.31 -9.10 1.14
N GLU A 221 -15.70 -8.36 2.07
CA GLU A 221 -14.51 -7.53 1.81
C GLU A 221 -13.35 -8.02 2.68
N PHE A 222 -13.28 -7.58 3.94
CA PHE A 222 -12.13 -7.84 4.82
C PHE A 222 -12.46 -8.58 6.11
N ASN A 223 -13.74 -8.75 6.48
CA ASN A 223 -14.13 -9.46 7.70
C ASN A 223 -14.18 -10.98 7.46
N THR A 224 -13.04 -11.53 7.06
CA THR A 224 -12.81 -12.94 6.75
C THR A 224 -12.59 -13.79 8.01
N PHE A 225 -12.33 -15.09 7.85
CA PHE A 225 -12.10 -16.02 8.98
C PHE A 225 -10.96 -15.55 9.89
N VAL A 226 -9.82 -15.17 9.31
CA VAL A 226 -8.85 -14.25 9.93
C VAL A 226 -9.00 -12.91 9.20
N PRO A 227 -9.46 -11.84 9.85
CA PRO A 227 -9.89 -10.60 9.18
C PRO A 227 -8.72 -9.66 8.83
N LEU A 228 -9.02 -8.65 7.99
CA LEU A 228 -8.12 -7.56 7.55
C LEU A 228 -6.87 -8.04 6.80
N GLY A 229 -7.11 -8.88 5.78
CA GLY A 229 -6.07 -9.34 4.85
C GLY A 229 -5.51 -8.24 3.93
N THR A 230 -4.42 -8.55 3.25
CA THR A 230 -3.70 -7.61 2.36
C THR A 230 -4.41 -7.31 1.04
N ALA A 231 -5.54 -7.95 0.76
CA ALA A 231 -6.47 -7.55 -0.27
C ALA A 231 -7.88 -8.00 0.13
N ALA A 232 -8.89 -7.20 -0.20
CA ALA A 232 -10.27 -7.60 0.01
C ALA A 232 -10.61 -8.83 -0.85
N LEU A 233 -11.62 -9.61 -0.44
CA LEU A 233 -12.13 -10.72 -1.25
C LEU A 233 -12.61 -10.27 -2.65
N THR A 234 -13.01 -9.00 -2.81
CA THR A 234 -13.44 -8.42 -4.09
C THR A 234 -12.29 -7.93 -4.95
N ASN A 235 -11.05 -7.90 -4.44
CA ASN A 235 -9.90 -7.42 -5.21
C ASN A 235 -9.68 -8.33 -6.43
N PRO A 236 -9.54 -7.78 -7.66
CA PRO A 236 -9.38 -8.62 -8.85
C PRO A 236 -8.14 -9.53 -8.83
N ALA A 237 -7.12 -9.15 -8.06
CA ALA A 237 -5.89 -9.91 -7.88
C ALA A 237 -5.85 -10.69 -6.55
N PHE A 238 -6.99 -10.84 -5.86
CA PHE A 238 -7.08 -11.60 -4.61
C PHE A 238 -6.66 -13.06 -4.79
N GLY A 239 -5.82 -13.54 -3.87
CA GLY A 239 -5.57 -14.95 -3.66
C GLY A 239 -5.25 -15.22 -2.19
N ALA A 240 -5.96 -16.15 -1.57
CA ALA A 240 -5.88 -16.40 -0.13
C ALA A 240 -4.48 -16.85 0.36
N ASP A 241 -3.65 -17.40 -0.54
CA ASP A 241 -2.28 -17.83 -0.23
C ASP A 241 -1.20 -16.85 -0.72
N ILE A 242 -1.58 -15.72 -1.30
CA ILE A 242 -0.65 -14.72 -1.84
C ILE A 242 -0.27 -13.72 -0.73
N TYR A 243 1.02 -13.44 -0.59
CA TYR A 243 1.59 -12.68 0.52
C TYR A 243 0.98 -11.27 0.68
N TRP A 244 1.00 -10.44 -0.37
CA TRP A 244 0.45 -9.08 -0.32
C TRP A 244 -0.82 -8.90 -1.16
N ARG A 245 -1.51 -10.00 -1.50
CA ARG A 245 -2.81 -9.97 -2.20
C ARG A 245 -3.87 -10.88 -1.57
N GLY A 246 -3.80 -11.07 -0.26
CA GLY A 246 -4.86 -11.77 0.48
C GLY A 246 -4.46 -12.19 1.88
N ARG A 247 -3.22 -12.66 2.09
CA ARG A 247 -2.75 -13.09 3.41
C ARG A 247 -2.82 -11.96 4.43
N VAL A 248 -3.07 -12.32 5.69
CA VAL A 248 -3.18 -11.42 6.83
C VAL A 248 -1.84 -11.34 7.52
N TRP A 249 -1.31 -10.12 7.64
CA TRP A 249 -0.11 -9.83 8.42
C TRP A 249 -0.50 -9.10 9.71
N VAL A 250 0.20 -9.39 10.80
CA VAL A 250 -0.22 -8.93 12.14
C VAL A 250 -0.10 -7.41 12.29
N ASP A 251 0.87 -6.79 11.61
CA ASP A 251 1.04 -5.34 11.54
C ASP A 251 -0.15 -4.67 10.87
N GLN A 252 -0.52 -5.07 9.65
CA GLN A 252 -1.64 -4.49 8.91
C GLN A 252 -2.97 -4.69 9.64
N PHE A 253 -3.16 -5.87 10.24
CA PHE A 253 -4.31 -6.17 11.09
C PHE A 253 -4.37 -5.21 12.29
N TRP A 254 -3.27 -5.05 13.02
CA TRP A 254 -3.22 -4.16 14.18
C TRP A 254 -3.39 -2.69 13.79
N PHE A 255 -2.81 -2.23 12.67
CA PHE A 255 -3.06 -0.89 12.13
C PHE A 255 -4.55 -0.65 11.87
N GLY A 256 -5.24 -1.64 11.31
CA GLY A 256 -6.69 -1.60 11.13
C GLY A 256 -7.43 -1.44 12.46
N LEU A 257 -7.10 -2.25 13.47
CA LEU A 257 -7.73 -2.15 14.80
C LEU A 257 -7.48 -0.79 15.47
N LYS A 258 -6.27 -0.27 15.39
CA LYS A 258 -5.93 1.06 15.93
C LYS A 258 -6.65 2.18 15.17
N GLY A 259 -6.75 2.07 13.85
CA GLY A 259 -7.54 2.98 13.04
C GLY A 259 -9.01 2.96 13.45
N MET A 260 -9.62 1.78 13.61
CA MET A 260 -10.98 1.63 14.12
C MET A 260 -11.14 2.28 15.50
N GLU A 261 -10.26 1.94 16.46
CA GLU A 261 -10.27 2.51 17.80
C GLU A 261 -10.19 4.05 17.78
N ARG A 262 -9.26 4.61 17.00
CA ARG A 262 -9.01 6.05 16.91
C ARG A 262 -10.24 6.86 16.50
N TYR A 263 -11.14 6.25 15.74
CA TYR A 263 -12.37 6.86 15.25
C TYR A 263 -13.63 6.37 15.97
N GLY A 264 -13.49 5.77 17.16
CA GLY A 264 -14.62 5.45 18.04
C GLY A 264 -15.15 4.01 17.94
N TYR A 265 -14.50 3.14 17.17
CA TYR A 265 -14.93 1.75 16.93
C TYR A 265 -14.16 0.72 17.76
N ARG A 266 -13.77 1.09 18.99
CA ARG A 266 -13.02 0.19 19.88
C ARG A 266 -13.77 -1.13 20.15
N ASP A 267 -15.09 -1.10 20.30
CA ASP A 267 -15.88 -2.31 20.55
C ASP A 267 -15.81 -3.31 19.39
N ASP A 268 -15.86 -2.83 18.14
CA ASP A 268 -15.72 -3.70 16.96
C ASP A 268 -14.27 -4.15 16.78
N ALA A 269 -13.29 -3.30 17.07
CA ALA A 269 -11.88 -3.69 17.08
C ALA A 269 -11.61 -4.83 18.07
N LEU A 270 -12.22 -4.79 19.25
CA LEU A 270 -12.12 -5.86 20.26
C LEU A 270 -12.75 -7.18 19.79
N LYS A 271 -13.86 -7.13 19.02
CA LYS A 271 -14.46 -8.32 18.40
C LYS A 271 -13.56 -8.92 17.31
N LEU A 272 -12.92 -8.10 16.50
CA LEU A 272 -11.97 -8.57 15.49
C LEU A 272 -10.72 -9.16 16.13
N ALA A 273 -10.19 -8.55 17.20
CA ALA A 273 -9.07 -9.08 17.98
C ALA A 273 -9.40 -10.46 18.57
N ASP A 274 -10.58 -10.62 19.16
CA ASP A 274 -11.05 -11.92 19.66
C ASP A 274 -11.20 -12.96 18.52
N THR A 275 -11.72 -12.53 17.37
CA THR A 275 -11.85 -13.39 16.19
C THR A 275 -10.48 -13.85 15.69
N PHE A 276 -9.51 -12.94 15.60
CA PHE A 276 -8.12 -13.26 15.31
C PHE A 276 -7.56 -14.27 16.33
N PHE A 277 -7.75 -14.03 17.64
CA PHE A 277 -7.24 -14.91 18.69
C PHE A 277 -7.79 -16.34 18.58
N ARG A 278 -9.07 -16.49 18.24
CA ARG A 278 -9.71 -17.80 18.08
C ARG A 278 -9.32 -18.53 16.79
N HIS A 279 -9.00 -17.79 15.72
CA HIS A 279 -8.91 -18.35 14.37
C HIS A 279 -7.49 -18.39 13.79
N ALA A 280 -6.57 -17.54 14.26
CA ALA A 280 -5.16 -17.57 13.88
C ALA A 280 -4.51 -18.88 14.38
N LYS A 281 -4.21 -19.80 13.45
CA LYS A 281 -3.68 -21.12 13.83
C LYS A 281 -2.32 -21.00 14.49
N GLY A 282 -2.06 -21.87 15.47
CA GLY A 282 -0.79 -21.92 16.19
C GLY A 282 -0.63 -20.87 17.30
N LEU A 283 -1.55 -19.91 17.45
CA LEU A 283 -1.37 -18.78 18.37
C LEU A 283 -1.23 -19.20 19.85
N THR A 284 -1.93 -20.25 20.28
CA THR A 284 -1.84 -20.81 21.65
C THR A 284 -1.05 -22.11 21.72
N ALA A 285 -0.37 -22.49 20.63
CA ALA A 285 0.51 -23.65 20.59
C ALA A 285 1.95 -23.24 20.96
N ASP A 286 2.87 -24.19 20.91
CA ASP A 286 4.30 -24.01 21.24
C ASP A 286 5.19 -23.78 20.00
N GLY A 287 4.58 -23.61 18.81
CA GLY A 287 5.28 -23.33 17.57
C GLY A 287 5.88 -21.91 17.50
N PRO A 288 6.92 -21.69 16.68
CA PRO A 288 7.48 -20.36 16.50
C PRO A 288 6.50 -19.42 15.78
N ILE A 289 6.54 -18.14 16.13
CA ILE A 289 5.77 -17.08 15.44
C ILE A 289 6.26 -16.98 13.99
N GLN A 290 5.33 -16.96 13.04
CA GLN A 290 5.58 -16.79 11.61
C GLN A 290 5.10 -15.42 11.10
N GLU A 291 5.15 -15.20 9.79
CA GLU A 291 4.89 -13.91 9.15
C GLU A 291 3.40 -13.61 9.01
N ASN A 292 2.62 -14.52 8.43
CA ASN A 292 1.28 -14.23 7.97
C ASN A 292 0.34 -15.44 7.97
N TYR A 293 -0.95 -15.18 7.70
CA TYR A 293 -2.02 -16.16 7.77
C TYR A 293 -2.87 -16.16 6.50
N ASN A 294 -3.30 -17.33 6.04
CA ASN A 294 -4.35 -17.43 5.03
C ASN A 294 -5.68 -16.89 5.62
N PRO A 295 -6.36 -15.92 4.99
CA PRO A 295 -7.53 -15.24 5.56
C PRO A 295 -8.76 -16.15 5.69
N LEU A 296 -8.80 -17.27 4.95
CA LEU A 296 -9.93 -18.18 4.90
C LEU A 296 -9.78 -19.37 5.84
N THR A 297 -8.54 -19.74 6.18
CA THR A 297 -8.25 -20.98 6.95
C THR A 297 -7.47 -20.73 8.24
N GLY A 298 -6.82 -19.56 8.35
CA GLY A 298 -5.90 -19.21 9.42
C GLY A 298 -4.55 -19.94 9.36
N ALA A 299 -4.23 -20.64 8.26
CA ALA A 299 -2.97 -21.36 8.11
C ALA A 299 -1.78 -20.39 8.04
N GLN A 300 -0.74 -20.67 8.83
CA GLN A 300 0.47 -19.85 8.93
C GLN A 300 1.43 -20.10 7.75
N GLN A 301 2.19 -19.07 7.37
CA GLN A 301 3.33 -19.19 6.47
C GLN A 301 4.39 -18.13 6.81
N GLY A 302 5.62 -18.36 6.33
CA GLY A 302 6.74 -17.43 6.42
C GLY A 302 7.87 -17.91 7.32
N ALA A 303 8.87 -17.07 7.49
CA ALA A 303 10.02 -17.32 8.34
C ALA A 303 9.58 -17.60 9.79
N PRO A 304 10.13 -18.63 10.46
CA PRO A 304 9.91 -18.84 11.89
C PRO A 304 10.66 -17.77 12.71
N ASN A 305 10.17 -17.50 13.92
CA ASN A 305 10.73 -16.53 14.88
C ASN A 305 10.72 -15.09 14.34
N PHE A 306 9.66 -14.74 13.61
CA PHE A 306 9.59 -13.47 12.90
C PHE A 306 9.26 -12.28 13.81
N SER A 307 10.09 -11.24 13.75
CA SER A 307 10.12 -10.18 14.77
C SER A 307 8.93 -9.24 14.73
N TRP A 308 8.50 -8.74 13.56
CA TRP A 308 7.39 -7.77 13.56
C TRP A 308 6.06 -8.42 13.92
N SER A 309 5.89 -9.71 13.61
CA SER A 309 4.71 -10.46 14.04
C SER A 309 4.72 -10.58 15.56
N ALA A 310 5.87 -10.90 16.17
CA ALA A 310 6.01 -10.90 17.63
C ALA A 310 5.71 -9.52 18.24
N ALA A 311 6.20 -8.44 17.64
CA ALA A 311 5.94 -7.08 18.10
C ALA A 311 4.44 -6.74 18.08
N HIS A 312 3.74 -6.99 16.98
CA HIS A 312 2.31 -6.65 16.87
C HIS A 312 1.41 -7.65 17.62
N LEU A 313 1.82 -8.90 17.82
CA LEU A 313 1.16 -9.80 18.77
C LEU A 313 1.26 -9.28 20.21
N TYR A 314 2.43 -8.74 20.60
CA TYR A 314 2.59 -8.08 21.89
C TYR A 314 1.71 -6.82 22.00
N MET A 315 1.62 -6.01 20.95
CA MET A 315 0.73 -4.85 20.93
C MET A 315 -0.76 -5.25 20.98
N LEU A 316 -1.17 -6.34 20.31
CA LEU A 316 -2.52 -6.89 20.42
C LEU A 316 -2.83 -7.34 21.85
N TYR A 317 -1.88 -8.00 22.52
CA TYR A 317 -2.00 -8.34 23.94
C TYR A 317 -2.19 -7.10 24.81
N ASN A 318 -1.41 -6.05 24.57
CA ASN A 318 -1.47 -4.82 25.34
C ASN A 318 -2.78 -4.04 25.12
N ASP A 319 -3.24 -3.95 23.88
CA ASP A 319 -4.30 -3.00 23.50
C ASP A 319 -5.70 -3.63 23.42
N PHE A 320 -5.79 -4.91 23.03
CA PHE A 320 -7.04 -5.51 22.53
C PHE A 320 -7.40 -6.89 23.09
N PHE A 321 -6.45 -7.78 23.39
CA PHE A 321 -6.81 -9.08 23.97
C PHE A 321 -7.28 -8.92 25.42
N ARG A 322 -8.42 -9.54 25.72
CA ARG A 322 -9.03 -9.52 27.05
C ARG A 322 -9.83 -10.79 27.30
N LYS A 323 -10.07 -11.09 28.57
CA LYS A 323 -11.04 -12.12 28.95
C LYS A 323 -12.45 -11.63 28.60
N GLN A 324 -13.24 -12.48 27.94
CA GLN A 324 -14.68 -12.26 27.77
C GLN A 324 -15.42 -12.53 29.08
#